data_AF-T0YGI9-F1
#
_entry.id   AF-T0YGI9-F1
#
_cell.length_a   1.000
_cell.length_b   1.000
_cell.length_c   1.000
_cell.angle_alpha   90.00
_cell.angle_beta   90.00
_cell.angle_gamma   90.00
#
_symmetry.space_group_name_H-M   'P 1'
#
loop_
_entity.id
_entity.type
_entity.pdbx_description
1 polymer ?
#
loop_
_entity_poly.entity_id
_entity_poly.type
_entity_poly.pdbx_seq_one_letter_code
_entity_poly.pdbx_strand_id
1 'polypeptide(L)'
;FGYGSYDTRNIHASLVTGSYDGWSAVLAGGATESNSYRSGFGFNEPGKAYALYFKTRKTFANGSFSLGAYDSYGGSYRPLPMPLTPIPGVTVNGLNVPGQLYSETTSGFYGSLPFAVIHKWDSTGQDILIYSRLKLRLSRDLRFSSLLYYRHGRRFHYHNDQYLPVDPF
;
A
#
# COMPACT_ATOMS: atom_id res chain seq x y z
N PHE A 1 11.18 14.73 -2.62
CA PHE A 1 10.53 14.25 -3.86
C PHE A 1 11.51 13.32 -4.55
N GLY A 2 11.04 12.22 -5.13
CA GLY A 2 11.86 11.30 -5.89
C GLY A 2 11.11 10.77 -7.10
N TYR A 3 11.89 10.38 -8.11
CA TYR A 3 11.43 9.82 -9.37
C TYR A 3 12.33 8.63 -9.73
N GLY A 4 11.75 7.56 -10.25
CA GLY A 4 12.45 6.32 -10.57
C GLY A 4 11.87 5.59 -11.77
N SER A 5 12.38 4.38 -12.00
CA SER A 5 11.93 3.50 -13.07
C SER A 5 10.43 3.24 -13.02
N TYR A 6 9.84 2.96 -14.18
CA TYR A 6 8.41 2.67 -14.32
C TYR A 6 7.51 3.77 -13.76
N ASP A 7 7.90 5.02 -13.98
CA ASP A 7 7.19 6.22 -13.51
C ASP A 7 6.93 6.20 -11.98
N THR A 8 7.84 5.59 -11.22
CA THR A 8 7.75 5.57 -9.77
C THR A 8 8.01 6.98 -9.24
N ARG A 9 7.07 7.51 -8.47
CA ARG A 9 7.15 8.84 -7.88
C ARG A 9 6.85 8.77 -6.40
N ASN A 10 7.61 9.50 -5.60
CA ASN A 10 7.36 9.57 -4.17
C ASN A 10 7.55 10.97 -3.60
N ILE A 11 6.72 11.27 -2.61
CA ILE A 11 6.82 12.47 -1.78
C ILE A 11 6.75 12.06 -0.32
N HIS A 12 7.56 12.71 0.52
CA HIS A 12 7.45 12.61 1.96
C HIS A 12 7.79 13.95 2.59
N ALA A 13 7.20 14.20 3.75
CA ALA A 13 7.48 15.36 4.56
C ALA A 13 7.34 15.01 6.03
N SER A 14 8.10 15.71 6.87
CA SER A 14 7.99 15.62 8.33
C SER A 14 8.14 17.00 8.95
N LEU A 15 7.27 17.31 9.89
CA LEU A 15 7.30 18.52 10.69
C LEU A 15 7.35 18.13 12.17
N VAL A 16 8.26 18.77 12.90
CA VAL A 16 8.43 18.60 14.34
C VAL A 16 8.37 19.97 14.98
N THR A 17 7.54 20.14 16.00
CA THR A 17 7.31 21.46 16.63
C THR A 17 8.43 21.87 17.59
N GLY A 18 9.36 20.97 17.94
CA GLY A 18 10.20 21.13 19.12
C GLY A 18 9.38 21.00 20.41
N SER A 19 9.95 21.42 21.54
CA SER A 19 9.26 21.41 22.83
C SER A 19 8.86 22.84 23.22
N TYR A 20 7.57 23.06 23.44
CA TYR A 20 7.03 24.33 23.92
C TYR A 20 6.07 24.07 25.07
N ASP A 21 6.36 24.64 26.25
CA ASP A 21 5.63 24.39 27.50
C ASP A 21 5.42 22.90 27.80
N GLY A 22 6.41 22.06 27.51
CA GLY A 22 6.34 20.61 27.69
C GLY A 22 5.48 19.88 26.65
N TRP A 23 4.83 20.56 25.71
CA TRP A 23 4.22 19.94 24.54
C TRP A 23 5.25 19.76 23.43
N SER A 24 5.18 18.63 22.73
CA SER A 24 5.87 18.42 21.46
C SER A 24 5.00 17.59 20.52
N ALA A 25 5.05 17.89 19.23
CA ALA A 25 4.33 17.16 18.21
C ALA A 25 5.19 16.84 17.00
N VAL A 26 4.82 15.76 16.33
CA VAL A 26 5.35 15.34 15.04
C VAL A 26 4.18 15.02 14.12
N LEU A 27 4.28 15.52 12.89
CA LEU A 27 3.44 15.17 11.76
C LEU A 27 4.36 14.69 10.66
N ALA A 28 4.19 13.46 10.19
CA ALA A 28 4.98 12.92 9.10
C ALA A 28 4.06 12.18 8.15
N GLY A 29 4.36 12.25 6.86
CA GLY A 29 3.60 11.49 5.89
C GLY A 29 4.32 11.40 4.56
N GLY A 30 3.80 10.54 3.71
CA GLY A 30 4.29 10.37 2.36
C GLY A 30 3.32 9.59 1.50
N ALA A 31 3.51 9.73 0.20
CA ALA A 31 2.76 9.02 -0.81
C ALA A 31 3.72 8.51 -1.89
N THR A 32 3.35 7.41 -2.54
CA THR A 32 4.09 6.82 -3.65
C THR A 32 3.10 6.32 -4.68
N GLU A 33 3.40 6.54 -5.95
CA GLU A 33 2.73 5.93 -7.09
C GLU A 33 3.77 5.29 -8.01
N SER A 34 3.41 4.25 -8.73
CA SER A 34 4.29 3.55 -9.65
C SER A 34 3.51 2.77 -10.69
N ASN A 35 4.13 2.51 -11.83
CA ASN A 35 3.66 1.50 -12.77
C ASN A 35 4.43 0.18 -12.57
N SER A 36 3.88 -0.89 -13.15
CA SER A 36 4.54 -2.18 -13.26
C SER A 36 5.69 -2.11 -14.27
N TYR A 37 6.63 -3.05 -14.12
CA TYR A 37 7.67 -3.30 -15.12
C TYR A 37 7.11 -3.97 -16.38
N ARG A 38 5.91 -4.54 -16.27
CA ARG A 38 5.17 -5.08 -17.40
C ARG A 38 4.48 -3.96 -18.15
N SER A 39 4.43 -4.09 -19.46
CA SER A 39 3.84 -3.09 -20.35
C SER A 39 3.13 -3.76 -21.52
N GLY A 40 2.17 -3.06 -22.10
CA GLY A 40 1.31 -3.59 -23.15
C GLY A 40 -0.07 -2.94 -23.09
N PHE A 41 -0.68 -2.73 -24.25
CA PHE A 41 -2.09 -2.33 -24.37
C PHE A 41 -2.50 -1.07 -23.56
N GLY A 42 -1.54 -0.22 -23.17
CA GLY A 42 -1.77 1.02 -22.41
C GLY A 42 -2.09 0.84 -20.91
N PHE A 43 -2.12 -0.38 -20.39
CA PHE A 43 -2.40 -0.66 -18.98
C PHE A 43 -1.14 -1.12 -18.25
N ASN A 44 -0.42 -0.18 -17.64
CA ASN A 44 0.84 -0.46 -16.95
C ASN A 44 0.66 -0.89 -15.48
N GLU A 45 -0.48 -1.50 -15.16
CA GLU A 45 -0.80 -2.05 -13.82
C GLU A 45 -0.39 -1.11 -12.65
N PRO A 46 -0.93 0.13 -12.58
CA PRO A 46 -0.47 1.12 -11.62
C PRO A 46 -0.73 0.71 -10.17
N GLY A 47 0.10 1.24 -9.26
CA GLY A 47 -0.04 1.12 -7.82
C GLY A 47 0.11 2.47 -7.13
N LYS A 48 -0.49 2.58 -5.95
CA LYS A 48 -0.38 3.75 -5.08
C LYS A 48 -0.38 3.36 -3.61
N ALA A 49 0.33 4.13 -2.81
CA ALA A 49 0.33 4.01 -1.36
C ALA A 49 0.50 5.37 -0.70
N TYR A 50 -0.02 5.51 0.52
CA TYR A 50 0.29 6.62 1.40
C TYR A 50 0.38 6.17 2.86
N ALA A 51 1.07 6.96 3.66
CA ALA A 51 1.01 6.87 5.11
C ALA A 51 1.05 8.26 5.71
N LEU A 52 0.26 8.48 6.76
CA LEU A 52 0.22 9.68 7.56
C LEU A 52 0.34 9.28 9.02
N TYR A 53 1.21 9.97 9.74
CA TYR A 53 1.49 9.78 11.15
C TYR A 53 1.44 11.11 11.87
N PHE A 54 0.66 11.16 12.94
CA PHE A 54 0.62 12.28 13.85
C PHE A 54 0.86 11.79 15.28
N LYS A 55 1.63 12.53 16.06
CA LYS A 55 1.71 12.34 17.50
C LYS A 55 1.96 13.65 18.19
N THR A 56 1.25 13.87 19.29
CA THR A 56 1.53 14.93 20.25
C THR A 56 1.80 14.34 21.64
N ARG A 57 2.68 14.97 22.40
CA ARG A 57 3.06 14.55 23.75
C ARG A 57 3.16 15.78 24.66
N LYS A 58 2.49 15.72 25.81
CA LYS A 58 2.71 16.60 26.95
C LYS A 58 3.62 15.91 27.95
N THR A 59 4.67 16.60 28.35
CA THR A 59 5.54 16.24 29.47
C THR A 59 5.21 17.13 30.66
N PHE A 60 5.18 16.55 31.84
CA PHE A 60 4.96 17.25 33.11
C PHE A 60 5.83 16.59 34.19
N ALA A 61 5.95 17.22 35.37
CA ALA A 61 6.96 16.88 36.37
C ALA A 61 7.00 15.39 36.79
N ASN A 62 5.84 14.72 36.84
CA ASN A 62 5.72 13.32 37.23
C ASN A 62 5.37 12.38 36.07
N GLY A 63 5.51 12.81 34.80
CA GLY A 63 5.17 11.91 33.70
C GLY A 63 4.96 12.54 32.33
N SER A 64 4.22 11.82 31.49
CA SER A 64 3.80 12.31 30.19
C SER A 64 2.53 11.65 29.69
N PHE A 65 1.78 12.42 28.91
CA PHE A 65 0.63 11.96 28.15
C PHE A 65 0.90 12.15 26.67
N SER A 66 0.51 11.19 25.82
CA SER A 66 0.58 11.36 24.37
C SER A 66 -0.65 10.82 23.67
N LEU A 67 -1.02 11.50 22.60
CA LEU A 67 -2.02 11.06 21.62
C LEU A 67 -1.31 10.84 20.29
N GLY A 68 -1.64 9.76 19.60
CA GLY A 68 -1.13 9.51 18.26
C GLY A 68 -2.19 8.93 17.34
N ALA A 69 -2.00 9.21 16.05
CA ALA A 69 -2.82 8.69 14.97
C ALA A 69 -1.91 8.23 13.83
N TYR A 70 -2.32 7.18 13.15
CA TYR A 70 -1.68 6.65 11.95
C TYR A 70 -2.78 6.26 10.97
N ASP A 71 -2.69 6.72 9.74
CA ASP A 71 -3.56 6.32 8.63
C ASP A 71 -2.68 5.91 7.46
N SER A 72 -2.88 4.72 6.94
CA SER A 72 -2.18 4.26 5.76
C SER A 72 -3.11 3.54 4.80
N TYR A 73 -2.71 3.57 3.55
CA TYR A 73 -3.37 2.88 2.47
C TYR A 73 -2.31 2.41 1.49
N GLY A 74 -2.52 1.22 0.93
CA GLY A 74 -1.82 0.79 -0.26
C GLY A 74 -2.71 -0.04 -1.15
N GLY A 75 -2.47 0.03 -2.44
CA GLY A 75 -3.05 -0.89 -3.40
C GLY A 75 -2.39 -0.81 -4.76
N SER A 76 -2.40 -1.93 -5.45
CA SER A 76 -1.86 -2.02 -6.80
C SER A 76 -2.64 -3.03 -7.63
N TYR A 77 -2.58 -2.83 -8.94
CA TYR A 77 -2.89 -3.91 -9.86
C TYR A 77 -1.81 -4.98 -9.79
N ARG A 78 -2.22 -6.24 -9.69
CA ARG A 78 -1.31 -7.38 -9.58
C ARG A 78 -1.06 -7.95 -10.97
N PRO A 79 0.21 -8.04 -11.41
CA PRO A 79 0.54 -8.85 -12.57
C PRO A 79 0.24 -10.32 -12.27
N LEU A 80 -0.50 -10.96 -13.16
CA LEU A 80 -0.77 -12.39 -13.07
C LEU A 80 0.32 -13.21 -13.80
N PRO A 81 0.53 -14.48 -13.42
CA PRO A 81 1.57 -15.31 -14.01
C PRO A 81 1.47 -15.36 -15.53
N MET A 82 2.60 -15.21 -16.21
CA MET A 82 2.71 -15.40 -17.65
C MET A 82 3.14 -16.84 -17.93
N PRO A 83 2.49 -17.57 -18.84
CA PRO A 83 2.97 -18.87 -19.26
C PRO A 83 4.32 -18.75 -19.94
N LEU A 84 5.22 -19.70 -19.66
CA LEU A 84 6.49 -19.80 -20.37
C LEU A 84 6.26 -20.23 -21.83
N THR A 85 5.32 -21.14 -22.04
CA THR A 85 4.96 -21.71 -23.35
C THR A 85 3.52 -21.37 -23.72
N PRO A 86 3.20 -21.25 -25.03
CA PRO A 86 1.86 -20.89 -25.46
C PRO A 86 0.85 -21.99 -25.09
N ILE A 87 -0.26 -21.59 -24.48
CA ILE A 87 -1.39 -22.50 -24.20
C ILE A 87 -2.44 -22.29 -25.30
N PRO A 88 -2.92 -23.36 -25.98
CA PRO A 88 -3.96 -23.23 -26.98
C PRO A 88 -5.22 -22.52 -26.44
N GLY A 89 -5.75 -21.55 -27.20
CA GLY A 89 -6.91 -20.75 -26.81
C GLY A 89 -6.60 -19.58 -25.86
N VAL A 90 -5.39 -19.49 -25.30
CA VAL A 90 -5.01 -18.40 -24.39
C VAL A 90 -4.27 -17.33 -25.17
N THR A 91 -4.95 -16.20 -25.45
CA THR A 91 -4.42 -15.12 -26.29
C THR A 91 -4.27 -13.81 -25.53
N VAL A 92 -3.58 -12.86 -26.15
CA VAL A 92 -3.48 -11.48 -25.64
C VAL A 92 -4.84 -10.77 -25.54
N ASN A 93 -5.86 -11.27 -26.22
CA ASN A 93 -7.23 -10.74 -26.22
C ASN A 93 -8.17 -11.51 -25.27
N GLY A 94 -7.67 -12.51 -24.55
CA GLY A 94 -8.45 -13.36 -23.64
C GLY A 94 -8.65 -14.79 -24.12
N LEU A 95 -9.31 -15.58 -23.29
CA LEU A 95 -9.56 -17.00 -23.50
C LEU A 95 -10.53 -17.22 -24.68
N ASN A 96 -10.11 -18.04 -25.64
CA ASN A 96 -10.82 -18.38 -26.87
C ASN A 96 -11.19 -17.17 -27.75
N VAL A 97 -10.52 -16.04 -27.56
CA VAL A 97 -10.63 -14.87 -28.44
C VAL A 97 -9.51 -14.93 -29.48
N PRO A 98 -9.78 -14.71 -30.78
CA PRO A 98 -8.72 -14.69 -31.79
C PRO A 98 -7.63 -13.66 -31.48
N GLY A 99 -6.37 -14.05 -31.59
CA GLY A 99 -5.23 -13.18 -31.32
C GLY A 99 -3.92 -13.96 -31.20
N GLN A 100 -2.83 -13.22 -31.01
CA GLN A 100 -1.52 -13.79 -30.67
C GLN A 100 -1.64 -14.57 -29.36
N LEU A 101 -1.11 -15.81 -29.32
CA LEU A 101 -1.05 -16.57 -28.07
C LEU A 101 -0.25 -15.78 -27.04
N TYR A 102 -0.69 -15.80 -25.78
CA TYR A 102 0.01 -15.10 -24.71
C TYR A 102 0.90 -16.06 -23.93
N SER A 103 2.20 -15.82 -24.01
CA SER A 103 3.29 -16.49 -23.28
C SER A 103 4.58 -15.69 -23.42
N GLU A 104 5.60 -15.98 -22.61
CA GLU A 104 6.93 -15.35 -22.74
C GLU A 104 7.52 -15.54 -24.14
N THR A 105 7.30 -16.72 -24.74
CA THR A 105 7.82 -17.11 -26.05
C THR A 105 7.10 -16.47 -27.23
N THR A 106 5.81 -16.16 -27.12
CA THR A 106 5.05 -15.55 -28.22
C THR A 106 4.82 -14.06 -28.03
N SER A 107 4.36 -13.62 -26.85
CA SER A 107 4.03 -12.21 -26.56
C SER A 107 5.13 -11.45 -25.81
N GLY A 108 6.25 -12.11 -25.47
CA GLY A 108 7.45 -11.51 -24.87
C GLY A 108 7.45 -11.47 -23.34
N PHE A 109 8.64 -11.56 -22.74
CA PHE A 109 8.86 -11.72 -21.29
C PHE A 109 8.16 -10.70 -20.35
N TYR A 110 7.96 -9.46 -20.81
CA TYR A 110 7.35 -8.39 -20.00
C TYR A 110 5.98 -7.95 -20.53
N GLY A 111 5.38 -8.72 -21.44
CA GLY A 111 4.07 -8.43 -22.00
C GLY A 111 3.00 -8.47 -20.90
N SER A 112 2.15 -7.45 -20.86
CA SER A 112 0.91 -7.44 -20.06
C SER A 112 -0.30 -7.66 -20.97
N LEU A 113 -1.45 -7.89 -20.36
CA LEU A 113 -2.74 -8.04 -21.05
C LEU A 113 -3.55 -6.75 -20.91
N PRO A 114 -4.50 -6.48 -21.83
CA PRO A 114 -5.44 -5.37 -21.68
C PRO A 114 -6.24 -5.50 -20.38
N PHE A 115 -6.54 -4.36 -19.74
CA PHE A 115 -7.39 -4.29 -18.53
C PHE A 115 -8.72 -5.06 -18.67
N ALA A 116 -9.31 -5.03 -19.88
CA ALA A 116 -10.58 -5.71 -20.17
C ALA A 116 -10.48 -7.23 -20.10
N VAL A 117 -9.29 -7.79 -20.39
CA VAL A 117 -9.02 -9.23 -20.34
C VAL A 117 -8.68 -9.65 -18.92
N ILE A 118 -7.89 -8.83 -18.24
CA ILE A 118 -7.42 -9.17 -16.91
C ILE A 118 -7.12 -7.92 -16.09
N HIS A 119 -7.59 -7.93 -14.86
CA HIS A 119 -7.11 -7.00 -13.85
C HIS A 119 -7.40 -7.57 -12.47
N LYS A 120 -6.46 -7.36 -11.54
CA LYS A 120 -6.68 -7.66 -10.13
C LYS A 120 -6.16 -6.51 -9.29
N TRP A 121 -7.06 -5.65 -8.84
CA TRP A 121 -6.78 -4.65 -7.84
C TRP A 121 -6.74 -5.31 -6.46
N ASP A 122 -5.58 -5.27 -5.82
CA ASP A 122 -5.39 -5.73 -4.46
C ASP A 122 -4.98 -4.52 -3.62
N SER A 123 -5.86 -4.08 -2.73
CA SER A 123 -5.43 -3.14 -1.69
C SER A 123 -4.70 -3.93 -0.60
N THR A 124 -3.49 -3.51 -0.22
CA THR A 124 -2.85 -3.98 1.01
C THR A 124 -3.62 -3.53 2.25
N GLY A 125 -4.60 -2.65 2.05
CA GLY A 125 -5.66 -2.32 2.99
C GLY A 125 -5.53 -0.92 3.54
N GLN A 126 -6.66 -0.35 3.97
CA GLN A 126 -6.65 0.87 4.76
C GLN A 126 -6.45 0.48 6.22
N ASP A 127 -5.50 1.12 6.91
CA ASP A 127 -5.21 0.89 8.32
C ASP A 127 -5.21 2.22 9.08
N ILE A 128 -6.16 2.36 10.00
CA ILE A 128 -6.29 3.51 10.87
C ILE A 128 -6.02 3.06 12.29
N LEU A 129 -5.04 3.69 12.95
CA LEU A 129 -4.73 3.50 14.36
C LEU A 129 -4.83 4.84 15.07
N ILE A 130 -5.59 4.89 16.16
CA ILE A 130 -5.61 6.02 17.09
C ILE A 130 -5.25 5.48 18.47
N TYR A 131 -4.37 6.15 19.20
CA TYR A 131 -3.97 5.71 20.53
C TYR A 131 -3.72 6.86 21.49
N SER A 132 -3.87 6.57 22.78
CA SER A 132 -3.45 7.42 23.88
C SER A 132 -2.51 6.64 24.80
N ARG A 133 -1.49 7.30 25.32
CA ARG A 133 -0.55 6.70 26.26
C ARG A 133 -0.30 7.63 27.43
N LEU A 134 -0.41 7.09 28.64
CA LEU A 134 -0.09 7.77 29.89
C LEU A 134 1.09 7.06 30.55
N LYS A 135 2.07 7.82 31.00
CA LYS A 135 3.16 7.34 31.86
C LYS A 135 3.25 8.25 33.08
N LEU A 136 3.18 7.68 34.27
CA LEU A 136 3.25 8.40 35.54
C LEU A 136 4.31 7.76 36.46
N ARG A 137 5.02 8.59 37.21
CA ARG A 137 5.77 8.21 38.39
C ARG A 137 4.91 8.52 39.62
N LEU A 138 4.35 7.49 40.25
CA LEU A 138 3.45 7.62 41.40
C LEU A 138 4.22 7.82 42.70
N SER A 139 5.40 7.19 42.83
CA SER A 139 6.35 7.39 43.94
C SER A 139 7.79 7.23 43.44
N ARG A 140 8.79 7.27 44.33
CA ARG A 140 10.19 7.03 43.97
C ARG A 140 10.39 5.72 43.22
N ASP A 141 9.65 4.68 43.63
CA ASP A 141 9.82 3.30 43.17
C ASP A 141 8.59 2.74 42.45
N LEU A 142 7.48 3.50 42.39
CA LEU A 142 6.25 3.10 41.71
C LEU A 142 6.02 3.89 40.41
N ARG A 143 5.83 3.17 39.31
CA ARG A 143 5.51 3.73 37.99
C ARG A 143 4.24 3.10 37.43
N PHE A 144 3.40 3.92 36.82
CA PHE A 144 2.19 3.49 36.12
C PHE A 144 2.29 3.81 34.63
N SER A 145 1.88 2.88 33.78
CA SER A 145 1.80 3.08 32.33
C SER A 145 0.49 2.50 31.81
N SER A 146 -0.23 3.28 31.01
CA SER A 146 -1.44 2.84 30.31
C SER A 146 -1.36 3.18 28.82
N LEU A 147 -1.88 2.30 27.97
CA LEU A 147 -2.04 2.48 26.53
C LEU A 147 -3.46 2.08 26.17
N LEU A 148 -4.22 3.02 25.62
CA LEU A 148 -5.51 2.75 24.99
C LEU A 148 -5.34 2.94 23.49
N TYR A 149 -5.87 2.03 22.68
CA TYR A 149 -5.81 2.15 21.23
C TYR A 149 -7.06 1.60 20.57
N TYR A 150 -7.37 2.14 19.40
CA TYR A 150 -8.35 1.63 18.46
C TYR A 150 -7.67 1.47 17.11
N ARG A 151 -7.89 0.32 16.46
CA ARG A 151 -7.39 0.05 15.12
C ARG A 151 -8.53 -0.44 14.23
N HIS A 152 -8.64 0.14 13.04
CA HIS A 152 -9.50 -0.35 11.97
C HIS A 152 -8.65 -0.70 10.76
N GLY A 153 -8.76 -1.95 10.31
CA GLY A 153 -8.13 -2.44 9.10
C GLY A 153 -9.17 -3.00 8.14
N ARG A 154 -9.04 -2.70 6.84
CA ARG A 154 -9.84 -3.36 5.80
C ARG A 154 -8.99 -3.66 4.57
N ARG A 155 -9.26 -4.78 3.91
CA ARG A 155 -8.63 -5.20 2.65
C ARG A 155 -9.69 -5.36 1.57
N PHE A 156 -9.39 -4.97 0.34
CA PHE A 156 -10.31 -5.07 -0.79
C PHE A 156 -9.64 -5.76 -1.98
N HIS A 157 -10.36 -6.70 -2.56
CA HIS A 157 -9.98 -7.42 -3.77
C HIS A 157 -11.04 -7.18 -4.83
N TYR A 158 -10.63 -6.65 -5.98
CA TYR A 158 -11.47 -6.49 -7.14
C TYR A 158 -10.75 -7.04 -8.36
N HIS A 159 -11.34 -8.02 -9.01
CA HIS A 159 -10.68 -8.72 -10.09
C HIS A 159 -11.64 -9.10 -11.22
N ASN A 160 -11.04 -9.29 -12.38
CA ASN A 160 -11.59 -9.94 -13.54
C ASN A 160 -10.46 -10.83 -14.10
N ASP A 161 -10.76 -12.11 -14.31
CA ASP A 161 -9.89 -13.06 -14.99
C ASP A 161 -10.64 -13.72 -16.14
N GLN A 162 -10.40 -13.25 -17.36
CA GLN A 162 -10.86 -13.88 -18.60
C GLN A 162 -9.71 -14.56 -19.35
N TYR A 163 -8.68 -14.98 -18.62
CA TYR A 163 -7.41 -15.40 -19.18
C TYR A 163 -7.06 -16.87 -18.92
N LEU A 164 -7.50 -17.46 -17.79
CA LEU A 164 -7.33 -18.89 -17.52
C LEU A 164 -8.63 -19.71 -17.63
N PRO A 165 -8.57 -21.00 -18.07
CA PRO A 165 -9.76 -21.86 -18.20
C PRO A 165 -10.40 -22.27 -16.86
N VAL A 166 -9.66 -22.15 -15.76
CA VAL A 166 -10.12 -22.46 -14.40
C VAL A 166 -9.47 -21.43 -13.49
N ASP A 167 -10.27 -20.72 -12.69
CA ASP A 167 -9.78 -19.82 -11.65
C ASP A 167 -9.13 -20.68 -10.56
N PRO A 168 -7.81 -20.62 -10.32
CA PRO A 168 -7.16 -21.51 -9.35
C PRO A 168 -7.36 -21.07 -7.90
N PHE A 169 -8.19 -20.05 -7.61
CA PHE A 169 -8.44 -19.52 -6.27
C PHE A 169 -9.89 -19.11 -6.01
#